data_AF-A0A379W1L6-F1
#
_entry.id   AF-A0A379W1L6-F1
#
_cell.length_a   1.000
_cell.length_b   1.000
_cell.length_c   1.000
_cell.angle_alpha   90.00
_cell.angle_beta   90.00
_cell.angle_gamma   90.00
#
_symmetry.space_group_name_H-M   'P 1'
#
loop_
_entity.id
_entity.type
_entity.pdbx_description
1 polymer ?
#
loop_
_entity_poly.entity_id
_entity_poly.type
_entity_poly.pdbx_seq_one_letter_code
_entity_poly.pdbx_strand_id
1 'polypeptide(L)'
;MNRYALFFVCIFSTSALPAMAALDPSQPLSPAPPLSLFKAWAKPIKPFQITEGVWYVGTKNLSSILLTTPAGHILIDAGLDESAPQIKRILKRQDSASQTCAIC
;
A
#
# COMPACT_ATOMS: atom_id res chain seq x y z
N MET A 1 -20.62 43.15 11.32
CA MET A 1 -20.14 41.79 11.68
C MET A 1 -21.30 41.01 12.31
N ASN A 2 -22.01 40.24 11.50
CA ASN A 2 -23.25 39.59 11.93
C ASN A 2 -22.96 38.21 12.55
N ARG A 3 -22.91 38.17 13.87
CA ARG A 3 -22.57 36.99 14.71
C ARG A 3 -23.48 35.77 14.50
N TYR A 4 -24.64 35.95 13.86
CA TYR A 4 -25.55 34.86 13.47
C TYR A 4 -25.18 34.16 12.16
N ALA A 5 -24.43 34.82 11.27
CA ALA A 5 -23.98 34.22 10.00
C ALA A 5 -22.92 33.13 10.22
N LEU A 6 -22.12 33.24 11.29
CA LEU A 6 -21.10 32.24 11.64
C LEU A 6 -21.72 30.95 12.18
N PHE A 7 -22.84 31.02 12.89
CA PHE A 7 -23.51 29.84 13.46
C PHE A 7 -24.23 28.99 12.39
N PHE A 8 -24.75 29.61 11.33
CA PHE A 8 -25.45 28.89 10.25
C PHE A 8 -24.50 28.04 9.37
N VAL A 9 -23.24 28.44 9.23
CA VAL A 9 -22.24 27.70 8.43
C VAL A 9 -21.81 26.39 9.11
N CYS A 10 -21.78 26.34 10.46
CA CYS A 10 -21.38 25.13 11.18
C CYS A 10 -22.43 24.00 11.18
N ILE A 11 -23.72 24.31 10.99
CA ILE A 11 -24.78 23.30 11.05
C ILE A 11 -24.89 22.51 9.73
N PHE A 12 -24.50 23.08 8.59
CA PHE A 12 -24.56 22.40 7.29
C PHE A 12 -23.38 21.45 7.01
N SER A 13 -22.29 21.51 7.76
CA SER A 13 -21.10 20.68 7.50
C SER A 13 -21.12 19.30 8.16
N THR A 14 -22.10 18.97 8.99
CA THR A 14 -22.10 17.70 9.77
C THR A 14 -23.07 16.63 9.26
N SER A 15 -23.80 16.85 8.17
CA SER A 15 -24.74 15.85 7.61
C SER A 15 -24.16 15.01 6.48
N ALA A 16 -22.85 14.76 6.45
CA ALA A 16 -22.31 13.68 5.62
C ALA A 16 -22.42 12.38 6.44
N LEU A 17 -23.58 11.73 6.40
CA LEU A 17 -23.67 10.33 6.83
C LEU A 17 -22.61 9.57 6.01
N PRO A 18 -21.72 8.77 6.63
CA PRO A 18 -20.90 7.85 5.86
C PRO A 18 -21.88 6.92 5.14
N ALA A 19 -21.93 7.02 3.81
CA ALA A 19 -22.66 6.07 3.00
C ALA A 19 -21.96 4.72 3.19
N MET A 20 -22.46 3.89 4.11
CA MET A 20 -22.14 2.48 4.13
C MET A 20 -22.69 1.90 2.82
N ALA A 21 -21.81 1.62 1.87
CA ALA A 21 -22.17 0.85 0.69
C ALA A 21 -22.41 -0.61 1.12
N ALA A 22 -23.63 -0.91 1.55
CA ALA A 22 -24.08 -2.28 1.75
C ALA A 22 -24.13 -3.00 0.40
N LEU A 23 -23.79 -4.29 0.40
CA LEU A 23 -23.96 -5.13 -0.79
C LEU A 23 -25.46 -5.21 -1.14
N ASP A 24 -25.79 -5.12 -2.43
CA ASP A 24 -27.15 -5.31 -2.90
C ASP A 24 -27.54 -6.79 -2.74
N PRO A 25 -28.59 -7.13 -1.95
CA PRO A 25 -29.00 -8.51 -1.74
C PRO A 25 -29.51 -9.20 -3.01
N SER A 26 -29.87 -8.43 -4.04
CA SER A 26 -30.28 -8.95 -5.35
C SER A 26 -29.10 -9.20 -6.29
N GLN A 27 -27.90 -8.72 -5.96
CA GLN A 27 -26.70 -8.93 -6.76
C GLN A 27 -25.97 -10.21 -6.33
N PRO A 28 -25.79 -11.20 -7.24
CA PRO A 28 -25.04 -12.40 -6.91
C PRO A 28 -23.55 -12.10 -6.71
N LEU A 29 -22.93 -12.71 -5.71
CA LEU A 29 -21.50 -12.61 -5.46
C LEU A 29 -20.71 -13.60 -6.32
N SER A 30 -19.53 -13.20 -6.76
CA SER A 30 -18.55 -14.13 -7.34
C SER A 30 -17.84 -14.91 -6.22
N PRO A 31 -17.60 -16.23 -6.37
CA PRO A 31 -16.80 -16.97 -5.42
C PRO A 31 -15.35 -16.47 -5.43
N ALA A 32 -14.77 -16.29 -4.26
CA ALA A 32 -13.34 -15.99 -4.16
C ALA A 32 -12.50 -17.22 -4.53
N PRO A 33 -11.31 -17.02 -5.14
CA PRO A 33 -10.33 -18.10 -5.28
C PRO A 33 -9.93 -18.67 -3.91
N PRO A 34 -9.48 -19.93 -3.84
CA PRO A 34 -9.06 -20.53 -2.58
C PRO A 34 -7.80 -19.84 -2.02
N LEU A 35 -7.73 -19.67 -0.70
CA LEU A 35 -6.57 -19.05 -0.03
C LEU A 35 -5.22 -19.71 -0.37
N SER A 36 -5.25 -21.02 -0.65
CA SER A 36 -4.07 -21.79 -1.07
C SER A 36 -3.42 -21.25 -2.35
N LEU A 37 -4.21 -20.66 -3.26
CA LEU A 37 -3.70 -20.01 -4.47
C LEU A 37 -2.83 -18.80 -4.10
N PHE A 38 -3.34 -17.90 -3.27
CA PHE A 38 -2.61 -16.71 -2.83
C PHE A 38 -1.37 -17.07 -2.01
N LYS A 39 -1.43 -18.12 -1.18
CA LYS A 39 -0.25 -18.65 -0.47
C LYS A 39 0.81 -19.21 -1.43
N ALA A 40 0.40 -19.84 -2.53
CA ALA A 40 1.34 -20.29 -3.55
C ALA A 40 2.01 -19.11 -4.28
N TRP A 41 1.28 -18.02 -4.49
CA TRP A 41 1.79 -16.77 -5.06
C TRP A 41 2.71 -16.00 -4.09
N ALA A 42 2.43 -16.06 -2.79
CA ALA A 42 3.20 -15.41 -1.73
C ALA A 42 4.56 -16.07 -1.41
N LYS A 43 4.95 -17.14 -2.11
CA LYS A 43 6.24 -17.78 -1.91
C LYS A 43 7.39 -16.78 -2.11
N PRO A 44 8.38 -16.69 -1.20
CA PRO A 44 9.46 -15.72 -1.28
C PRO A 44 10.33 -15.94 -2.52
N ILE A 45 10.81 -14.86 -3.12
CA ILE A 45 11.87 -14.88 -4.12
C ILE A 45 12.96 -13.88 -3.76
N LYS A 46 14.14 -14.02 -4.36
CA LYS A 46 15.24 -13.07 -4.16
C LYS A 46 14.85 -11.73 -4.83
N PRO A 47 14.95 -10.58 -4.13
CA PRO A 47 14.73 -9.28 -4.75
C PRO A 47 15.78 -9.01 -5.82
N PHE A 48 15.39 -8.26 -6.84
CA PHE A 48 16.26 -7.90 -7.94
C PHE A 48 15.93 -6.50 -8.46
N GLN A 49 16.93 -5.87 -9.07
CA GLN A 49 16.77 -4.57 -9.69
C GLN A 49 16.15 -4.75 -11.07
N ILE A 50 15.08 -4.02 -11.36
CA ILE A 50 14.45 -3.99 -12.68
C ILE A 50 15.20 -2.97 -13.55
N THR A 51 15.42 -1.77 -13.02
CA THR A 51 16.21 -0.70 -13.62
C THR A 51 16.76 0.22 -12.52
N GLU A 52 17.54 1.25 -12.88
CA GLU A 52 18.09 2.22 -11.93
C GLU A 52 16.99 2.80 -11.02
N GLY A 53 17.19 2.69 -9.71
CA GLY A 53 16.23 3.16 -8.70
C GLY A 53 14.92 2.36 -8.59
N VAL A 54 14.73 1.28 -9.35
CA VAL A 54 13.50 0.48 -9.38
C VAL A 54 13.79 -0.99 -9.04
N TRP A 55 13.19 -1.47 -7.96
CA TRP A 55 13.43 -2.81 -7.42
C TRP A 55 12.16 -3.63 -7.33
N TYR A 56 12.24 -4.90 -7.74
CA TYR A 56 11.24 -5.89 -7.40
C TYR A 56 11.51 -6.44 -6.01
N VAL A 57 10.55 -6.24 -5.10
CA VAL A 57 10.63 -6.67 -3.69
C VAL A 57 9.49 -7.61 -3.28
N GLY A 58 8.63 -7.97 -4.24
CA GLY A 58 7.49 -8.86 -4.04
C GLY A 58 7.85 -10.34 -3.89
N THR A 59 6.83 -11.17 -4.08
CA THR A 59 6.92 -12.63 -3.96
C THR A 59 6.92 -13.26 -5.35
N LYS A 60 6.77 -14.60 -5.42
CA LYS A 60 6.76 -15.35 -6.67
C LYS A 60 5.71 -14.85 -7.67
N ASN A 61 4.53 -14.43 -7.20
CA ASN A 61 3.45 -13.98 -8.07
C ASN A 61 2.55 -12.89 -7.45
N LEU A 62 3.00 -12.25 -6.37
CA LEU A 62 2.41 -11.00 -5.85
C LEU A 62 3.46 -9.91 -5.97
N SER A 63 3.23 -8.97 -6.87
CA SER A 63 4.19 -7.90 -7.13
C SER A 63 4.24 -6.92 -5.96
N SER A 64 5.44 -6.43 -5.68
CA SER A 64 5.67 -5.26 -4.85
C SER A 64 6.92 -4.58 -5.39
N ILE A 65 6.82 -3.28 -5.65
CA ILE A 65 7.86 -2.49 -6.33
C ILE A 65 8.32 -1.39 -5.40
N LEU A 66 9.64 -1.30 -5.25
CA LEU A 66 10.29 -0.25 -4.48
C LEU A 66 10.97 0.73 -5.43
N LEU A 67 10.57 1.99 -5.34
CA LEU A 67 11.22 3.11 -6.02
C LEU A 67 12.09 3.84 -5.01
N THR A 68 13.39 3.90 -5.27
CA THR A 68 14.35 4.57 -4.38
C THR A 68 14.76 5.91 -4.94
N THR A 69 14.65 6.96 -4.12
CA THR A 69 15.14 8.32 -4.43
C THR A 69 16.00 8.84 -3.27
N PRO A 70 16.84 9.86 -3.47
CA PRO A 70 17.60 10.48 -2.37
C PRO A 70 16.71 11.10 -1.28
N ALA A 71 15.48 11.50 -1.61
CA ALA A 71 14.53 12.09 -0.67
C ALA A 71 13.72 11.06 0.12
N GLY A 72 13.90 9.76 -0.18
CA GLY A 72 13.13 8.68 0.41
C GLY A 72 12.64 7.67 -0.63
N HIS A 73 11.76 6.78 -0.20
CA HIS A 73 11.34 5.64 -1.00
C HIS A 73 9.82 5.59 -1.16
N ILE A 74 9.36 5.04 -2.29
CA ILE A 74 7.95 4.76 -2.55
C ILE A 74 7.80 3.25 -2.71
N LEU A 75 6.87 2.65 -1.96
CA LEU A 75 6.53 1.24 -2.07
C LEU A 75 5.15 1.10 -2.73
N ILE A 76 5.07 0.30 -3.79
CA ILE A 76 3.83 -0.06 -4.48
C ILE A 76 3.49 -1.50 -4.12
N ASP A 77 2.30 -1.69 -3.55
CA ASP A 77 1.76 -2.97 -3.03
C ASP A 77 2.59 -3.64 -1.91
N ALA A 78 1.92 -4.52 -1.15
CA ALA A 78 2.54 -5.25 -0.04
C ALA A 78 2.23 -6.76 -0.02
N GLY A 79 1.48 -7.28 -0.99
CA GLY A 79 1.09 -8.69 -1.05
C GLY A 79 0.17 -9.10 0.11
N LEU A 80 0.35 -10.33 0.62
CA LEU A 80 -0.35 -10.81 1.83
C LEU A 80 0.33 -10.27 3.11
N ASP A 81 -0.39 -10.30 4.24
CA ASP A 81 0.14 -9.89 5.55
C ASP A 81 1.44 -10.64 5.90
N GLU A 82 1.51 -11.94 5.59
CA GLU A 82 2.71 -12.75 5.82
C GLU A 82 3.92 -12.36 4.95
N SER A 83 3.72 -11.55 3.91
CA SER A 83 4.78 -11.03 3.03
C SER A 83 5.50 -9.82 3.65
N ALA A 84 4.84 -9.11 4.57
CA ALA A 84 5.34 -7.85 5.14
C ALA A 84 6.73 -7.98 5.81
N PRO A 85 7.06 -9.04 6.59
CA PRO A 85 8.37 -9.17 7.20
C PRO A 85 9.52 -9.28 6.18
N GLN A 86 9.28 -9.92 5.03
CA GLN A 86 10.27 -10.02 3.96
C GLN A 86 10.48 -8.66 3.29
N ILE A 87 9.40 -7.99 2.91
CA ILE A 87 9.46 -6.67 2.24
C ILE A 87 10.18 -5.67 3.13
N LYS A 88 9.84 -5.62 4.42
CA LYS A 88 10.50 -4.76 5.41
C LYS A 88 12.01 -5.02 5.53
N ARG A 89 12.45 -6.29 5.43
CA ARG A 89 13.87 -6.63 5.46
C ARG A 89 14.62 -6.08 4.26
N ILE A 90 13.98 -6.07 3.08
CA ILE A 90 14.57 -5.55 1.85
C ILE A 90 14.67 -4.02 1.92
N LEU A 91 13.60 -3.37 2.38
CA LEU A 91 13.56 -1.91 2.55
C LEU A 91 14.69 -1.41 3.44
N LYS A 92 14.87 -2.04 4.62
CA LYS A 92 15.96 -1.71 5.55
C LYS A 92 17.36 -1.83 4.92
N ARG A 93 17.57 -2.81 4.02
CA ARG A 93 18.85 -2.95 3.32
C ARG A 93 19.08 -1.80 2.35
N GLN A 94 18.03 -1.33 1.68
CA GLN A 94 18.11 -0.20 0.77
C GLN A 94 18.31 1.12 1.50
N ASP A 95 17.66 1.30 2.67
CA ASP A 95 17.89 2.48 3.52
C ASP A 95 19.38 2.59 3.92
N SER A 96 19.99 1.48 4.37
CA SER A 96 21.41 1.46 4.72
C SER A 96 22.33 1.71 3.51
N ALA A 97 21.97 1.21 2.34
CA ALA A 97 22.74 1.45 1.11
C ALA A 97 22.62 2.91 0.64
N SER A 98 21.42 3.50 0.71
CA SER A 98 21.16 4.89 0.31
C SER A 98 21.86 5.88 1.23
N GLN A 99 21.90 5.62 2.55
CA GLN A 99 22.64 6.45 3.51
C GLN A 99 24.14 6.44 3.26
N THR A 100 24.70 5.34 2.76
CA THR A 100 26.14 5.26 2.45
C THR A 100 26.49 6.14 1.24
N CYS A 101 25.60 6.25 0.25
CA CYS A 101 25.80 7.11 -0.92
C CYS A 101 25.67 8.61 -0.60
N ALA A 102 24.83 8.97 0.38
CA ALA A 102 24.59 10.36 0.79
C ALA A 102 25.70 11.00 1.65
N ILE A 103 26.73 10.23 2.04
CA ILE A 103 27.87 10.70 2.87
C ILE A 103 29.15 10.91 2.03
N CYS A 104 29.08 10.74 0.70
CA CYS A 104 30.19 11.01 -0.22
C CYS A 104 30.26 12.47 -0.68
#